data_AF-A0A1Q7E4T3-F1
#
_entry.id   AF-A0A1Q7E4T3-F1
#
_cell.length_a   1.000
_cell.length_b   1.000
_cell.length_c   1.000
_cell.angle_alpha   90.00
_cell.angle_beta   90.00
_cell.angle_gamma   90.00
#
_symmetry.space_group_name_H-M   'P 1'
#
loop_
_entity.id
_entity.type
_entity.pdbx_description
1 polymer ?
#
loop_
_entity_poly.entity_id
_entity_poly.type
_entity_poly.pdbx_seq_one_letter_code
_entity_poly.pdbx_strand_id
1 'polypeptide(L)'
;MECVLDYGPMTRRPLFYGLCLLVGSLLVGIAGLNHPVLTGDGAAQLGLIAKTSAWRLIHWSLLFGLVFLYAGVIGVALRHNDTPGATPGRAAVRMGAFAFSIWSLNILFMVGAGWQLAQAYHTSDAGLTGTHAVFVYDMLHPMGLAAERMATFMLGLVAYMFGWAIRNGGVWPKWLAWMA
;
A
#
# COMPACT_ATOMS: atom_id res chain seq x y z
N MET A 1 -34.26 46.02 -3.00
CA MET A 1 -33.64 44.92 -2.26
C MET A 1 -33.05 43.98 -3.30
N GLU A 2 -31.80 44.21 -3.67
CA GLU A 2 -31.12 43.47 -4.75
C GLU A 2 -30.53 42.17 -4.19
N CYS A 3 -30.88 41.05 -4.83
CA CYS A 3 -30.30 39.75 -4.57
C CYS A 3 -28.95 39.69 -5.29
N VAL A 4 -27.86 39.96 -4.56
CA VAL A 4 -26.50 39.73 -5.03
C VAL A 4 -26.23 38.24 -4.89
N LEU A 5 -26.27 37.52 -6.01
CA LEU A 5 -25.74 36.16 -6.09
C LEU A 5 -24.21 36.26 -6.07
N ASP A 6 -23.62 36.06 -4.90
CA ASP A 6 -22.18 35.85 -4.72
C ASP A 6 -21.78 34.56 -5.46
N TYR A 7 -21.36 34.70 -6.71
CA TYR A 7 -20.60 33.66 -7.41
C TYR A 7 -19.18 33.66 -6.83
N GLY A 8 -19.03 33.05 -5.65
CA GLY A 8 -17.72 32.69 -5.11
C GLY A 8 -16.91 31.92 -6.18
N PRO A 9 -15.58 32.09 -6.23
CA PRO A 9 -14.76 31.48 -7.28
C PRO A 9 -15.01 29.98 -7.30
N MET A 10 -15.40 29.44 -8.47
CA MET A 10 -15.38 28.00 -8.74
C MET A 10 -13.94 27.52 -8.54
N THR A 11 -13.62 27.11 -7.32
CA THR A 11 -12.33 26.51 -6.99
C THR A 11 -12.19 25.26 -7.84
N ARG A 12 -11.30 25.31 -8.84
CA ARG A 12 -10.95 24.15 -9.66
C ARG A 12 -10.63 23.02 -8.69
N ARG A 13 -11.45 21.97 -8.71
CA ARG A 13 -11.23 20.79 -7.87
C ARG A 13 -9.91 20.17 -8.32
N PRO A 14 -8.87 20.11 -7.48
CA PRO A 14 -7.58 19.58 -7.90
C PRO A 14 -7.77 18.10 -8.26
N LEU A 15 -7.60 17.78 -9.55
CA LEU A 15 -7.64 16.41 -10.07
C LEU A 15 -6.50 15.55 -9.51
N PHE A 16 -5.46 16.21 -8.99
CA PHE A 16 -4.26 15.58 -8.42
C PHE A 16 -4.58 14.39 -7.50
N TYR A 17 -5.39 14.59 -6.45
CA TYR A 17 -5.69 13.51 -5.51
C TYR A 17 -6.45 12.35 -6.15
N GLY A 18 -7.40 12.64 -7.05
CA GLY A 18 -8.13 11.61 -7.77
C GLY A 18 -7.23 10.80 -8.71
N LEU A 19 -6.30 11.47 -9.40
CA LEU A 19 -5.31 10.84 -10.26
C LEU A 19 -4.32 10.00 -9.45
N CYS A 20 -3.82 10.51 -8.32
CA CYS A 20 -2.99 9.75 -7.39
C CYS A 20 -3.70 8.49 -6.92
N LEU A 21 -4.98 8.59 -6.51
CA LEU A 21 -5.75 7.43 -6.09
C LEU A 21 -5.88 6.41 -7.22
N LEU A 22 -6.24 6.85 -8.42
CA LEU A 22 -6.41 5.96 -9.58
C LEU A 22 -5.09 5.26 -9.96
N VAL A 23 -4.00 6.02 -10.11
CA VAL A 23 -2.69 5.48 -10.46
C VAL A 23 -2.20 4.53 -9.37
N GLY A 24 -2.34 4.91 -8.10
CA GLY A 24 -1.97 4.07 -6.96
C GLY A 24 -2.74 2.75 -6.95
N SER A 25 -4.07 2.81 -7.11
CA SER A 25 -4.92 1.61 -7.18
C SER A 25 -4.56 0.69 -8.35
N LEU A 26 -4.26 1.25 -9.52
CA LEU A 26 -3.84 0.47 -10.69
C LEU A 26 -2.48 -0.20 -10.47
N LEU A 27 -1.49 0.53 -9.96
CA LEU A 27 -0.16 -0.01 -9.68
C LEU A 27 -0.22 -1.14 -8.64
N VAL A 28 -0.92 -0.92 -7.51
CA VAL A 28 -1.07 -1.93 -6.46
C VAL A 28 -1.88 -3.13 -6.97
N GLY A 29 -2.98 -2.89 -7.67
CA GLY A 29 -3.83 -3.95 -8.21
C GLY A 29 -3.11 -4.83 -9.23
N ILE A 30 -2.43 -4.23 -10.20
CA ILE A 30 -1.65 -4.98 -11.21
C ILE A 30 -0.48 -5.72 -10.55
N ALA A 31 0.23 -5.07 -9.63
CA ALA A 31 1.33 -5.72 -8.92
C ALA A 31 0.83 -6.90 -8.09
N GLY A 32 -0.28 -6.75 -7.36
CA GLY A 32 -0.89 -7.82 -6.58
C GLY A 32 -1.34 -9.00 -7.43
N LEU A 33 -1.93 -8.76 -8.60
CA LEU A 33 -2.32 -9.82 -9.54
C LEU A 33 -1.12 -10.62 -10.09
N ASN A 34 0.05 -9.99 -10.18
CA ASN A 34 1.28 -10.61 -10.68
C ASN A 34 2.21 -11.10 -9.55
N HIS A 35 1.88 -10.82 -8.29
CA HIS A 35 2.76 -11.12 -7.17
C HIS A 35 2.71 -12.63 -6.84
N PRO A 36 3.82 -13.37 -6.96
CA PRO A 36 3.83 -14.78 -6.60
C PRO A 36 3.72 -14.94 -5.07
N VAL A 37 2.97 -15.93 -4.60
CA VAL A 37 2.87 -16.21 -3.17
C VAL A 37 4.10 -17.00 -2.73
N LEU A 38 4.88 -16.43 -1.80
CA LEU A 38 6.01 -17.12 -1.19
C LEU A 38 5.50 -18.20 -0.23
N THR A 39 5.89 -19.46 -0.47
CA THR A 39 5.53 -20.62 0.36
C THR A 39 6.74 -21.53 0.55
N GLY A 40 6.74 -22.33 1.62
CA GLY A 40 7.85 -23.25 1.93
C GLY A 40 8.97 -22.57 2.73
N ASP A 41 10.15 -23.20 2.73
CA ASP A 41 11.34 -22.75 3.44
C ASP A 41 12.09 -21.62 2.70
N GLY A 42 13.17 -21.10 3.31
CA GLY A 42 13.96 -20.01 2.73
C GLY A 42 14.53 -20.36 1.35
N ALA A 43 14.98 -21.59 1.14
CA ALA A 43 15.50 -22.05 -0.15
C ALA A 43 14.41 -22.05 -1.23
N ALA A 44 13.21 -22.56 -0.93
CA ALA A 44 12.08 -22.54 -1.85
C ALA A 44 11.67 -21.11 -2.22
N GLN A 45 11.62 -20.21 -1.23
CA GLN A 45 11.27 -18.81 -1.44
C GLN A 45 12.33 -18.08 -2.27
N LEU A 46 13.60 -18.19 -1.92
CA LEU A 46 14.70 -17.59 -2.70
C LEU A 46 14.73 -18.13 -4.14
N GLY A 47 14.48 -19.43 -4.32
CA GLY A 47 14.35 -20.03 -5.65
C GLY A 47 13.18 -19.45 -6.46
N LEU A 48 12.03 -19.20 -5.82
CA LEU A 48 10.88 -18.56 -6.46
C LEU A 48 11.15 -17.09 -6.82
N ILE A 49 11.80 -16.35 -5.91
CA ILE A 49 12.22 -14.96 -6.15
C ILE A 49 13.14 -14.90 -7.36
N ALA A 50 14.17 -15.75 -7.41
CA ALA A 50 15.15 -15.78 -8.49
C ALA A 50 14.52 -16.11 -9.86
N LYS A 51 13.51 -16.99 -9.89
CA LYS A 51 12.78 -17.38 -11.11
C LYS A 51 11.75 -16.33 -11.57
N THR A 52 11.40 -15.37 -10.73
CA THR A 52 10.41 -14.34 -11.06
C THR A 52 11.09 -13.15 -11.73
N SER A 53 11.10 -13.12 -13.06
CA SER A 53 11.75 -12.06 -13.84
C SER A 53 11.24 -10.65 -13.51
N ALA A 54 9.94 -10.52 -13.23
CA ALA A 54 9.30 -9.25 -12.87
C ALA A 54 9.40 -8.89 -11.38
N TRP A 55 10.11 -9.66 -10.55
CA TRP A 55 10.12 -9.51 -9.09
C TRP A 55 10.32 -8.07 -8.63
N ARG A 56 11.37 -7.41 -9.14
CA ARG A 56 11.68 -6.03 -8.76
C ARG A 56 10.64 -5.04 -9.24
N LEU A 57 10.13 -5.22 -10.46
CA LEU A 57 9.11 -4.34 -11.02
C LEU A 57 7.81 -4.41 -10.22
N ILE A 58 7.40 -5.62 -9.80
CA ILE A 58 6.23 -5.84 -8.94
C ILE A 58 6.40 -5.06 -7.63
N HIS A 59 7.54 -5.22 -6.95
CA HIS A 59 7.75 -4.58 -5.65
C HIS A 59 7.94 -3.06 -5.74
N TRP A 60 8.58 -2.54 -6.79
CA TRP A 60 8.59 -1.10 -7.05
C TRP A 60 7.19 -0.56 -7.33
N SER A 61 6.38 -1.30 -8.08
CA SER A 61 4.99 -0.93 -8.36
C SER A 61 4.16 -0.91 -7.07
N LEU A 62 4.37 -1.86 -6.15
CA LEU A 62 3.77 -1.83 -4.81
C LEU A 62 4.23 -0.60 -4.02
N LEU A 63 5.54 -0.34 -3.94
CA LEU A 63 6.07 0.78 -3.15
C LEU A 63 5.52 2.12 -3.63
N PHE A 64 5.67 2.44 -4.92
CA PHE A 64 5.20 3.71 -5.47
C PHE A 64 3.68 3.76 -5.57
N GLY A 65 3.03 2.64 -5.88
CA GLY A 65 1.58 2.53 -5.90
C GLY A 65 0.96 2.89 -4.56
N LEU A 66 1.56 2.42 -3.45
CA LEU A 66 1.11 2.77 -2.11
C LEU A 66 1.34 4.26 -1.77
N VAL A 67 2.42 4.88 -2.24
CA VAL A 67 2.63 6.35 -2.08
C VAL A 67 1.52 7.13 -2.79
N PHE A 68 1.21 6.76 -4.03
CA PHE A 68 0.12 7.39 -4.80
C PHE A 68 -1.25 7.14 -4.16
N LEU A 69 -1.50 5.93 -3.69
CA LEU A 69 -2.73 5.57 -2.99
C LEU A 69 -2.87 6.38 -1.69
N TYR A 70 -1.79 6.50 -0.91
CA TYR A 70 -1.75 7.31 0.30
C TYR A 70 -2.07 8.79 0.02
N ALA A 71 -1.43 9.39 -1.00
CA ALA A 71 -1.76 10.74 -1.44
C ALA A 71 -3.23 10.86 -1.86
N GLY A 72 -3.76 9.87 -2.58
CA GLY A 72 -5.16 9.84 -3.01
C GLY A 72 -6.16 9.85 -1.84
N VAL A 73 -5.92 9.00 -0.83
CA VAL A 73 -6.83 8.92 0.34
C VAL A 73 -6.74 10.14 1.25
N ILE A 74 -5.63 10.89 1.25
CA ILE A 74 -5.60 12.24 1.85
C ILE A 74 -6.66 13.13 1.20
N GLY A 75 -6.78 13.11 -0.13
CA GLY A 75 -7.81 13.84 -0.85
C GLY A 75 -9.23 13.45 -0.44
N VAL A 76 -9.47 12.17 -0.16
CA VAL A 76 -10.75 11.68 0.38
C VAL A 76 -11.01 12.28 1.76
N ALA A 77 -10.03 12.25 2.67
CA ALA A 77 -10.17 12.83 4.00
C ALA A 77 -10.45 14.34 3.95
N LEU A 78 -9.75 15.07 3.07
CA LEU A 78 -9.93 16.52 2.91
C LEU A 78 -11.36 16.90 2.47
N ARG A 79 -12.06 16.03 1.72
CA ARG A 79 -13.47 16.24 1.37
C ARG A 79 -14.40 16.25 2.58
N HIS A 80 -13.99 15.62 3.67
CA HIS A 80 -14.78 15.48 4.88
C HIS A 80 -14.40 16.47 5.99
N ASN A 81 -13.43 17.37 5.77
CA ASN A 81 -12.84 18.22 6.82
C ASN A 81 -13.85 19.05 7.62
N ASP A 82 -14.92 19.52 6.98
CA ASP A 82 -15.95 20.36 7.60
C ASP A 82 -17.26 19.58 7.86
N THR A 83 -17.15 18.26 8.00
CA THR A 83 -18.29 17.35 8.19
C THR A 83 -18.11 16.48 9.44
N PRO A 84 -19.17 15.81 9.93
CA PRO A 84 -19.04 14.84 11.01
C PRO A 84 -18.07 13.67 10.71
N GLY A 85 -17.70 13.46 9.43
CA GLY A 85 -16.70 12.47 9.02
C GLY A 85 -15.24 12.93 9.18
N ALA A 86 -14.99 14.18 9.59
CA ALA A 86 -13.63 14.74 9.62
C ALA A 86 -12.68 13.99 10.56
N THR A 87 -13.15 13.66 11.77
CA THR A 87 -12.34 12.96 12.78
C THR A 87 -11.92 11.56 12.31
N PRO A 88 -12.83 10.66 11.90
CA PRO A 88 -12.43 9.35 11.37
C PRO A 88 -11.57 9.47 10.11
N GLY A 89 -11.83 10.44 9.22
CA GLY A 89 -10.98 10.68 8.04
C GLY A 89 -9.53 11.05 8.39
N ARG A 90 -9.33 11.96 9.36
CA ARG A 90 -7.99 12.30 9.84
C ARG A 90 -7.29 11.14 10.56
N ALA A 91 -8.04 10.34 11.31
CA ALA A 91 -7.50 9.14 11.94
C ALA A 91 -7.04 8.12 10.89
N ALA A 92 -7.86 7.89 9.85
CA ALA A 92 -7.51 7.03 8.72
C ALA A 92 -6.21 7.47 8.03
N VAL A 93 -6.02 8.77 7.77
CA VAL A 93 -4.79 9.29 7.16
C VAL A 93 -3.56 9.04 8.04
N ARG A 94 -3.65 9.25 9.35
CA ARG A 94 -2.51 9.04 10.26
C ARG A 94 -2.16 7.56 10.38
N MET A 95 -3.17 6.72 10.53
CA MET A 95 -3.01 5.27 10.55
C MET A 95 -2.47 4.72 9.23
N GLY A 96 -2.94 5.27 8.10
CA GLY A 96 -2.45 4.94 6.77
C GLY A 96 -0.98 5.29 6.59
N ALA A 97 -0.54 6.44 7.12
CA ALA A 97 0.87 6.83 7.09
C ALA A 97 1.75 5.81 7.83
N PHE A 98 1.31 5.39 9.02
CA PHE A 98 2.00 4.38 9.81
C PHE A 98 1.99 3.02 9.11
N ALA A 99 0.83 2.54 8.68
CA ALA A 99 0.68 1.26 7.99
C ALA A 99 1.57 1.18 6.73
N PHE A 100 1.54 2.24 5.91
CA PHE A 100 2.40 2.35 4.73
C PHE A 100 3.88 2.31 5.08
N SER A 101 4.31 3.08 6.09
CA SER A 101 5.71 3.14 6.52
C SER A 101 6.21 1.75 6.97
N ILE A 102 5.40 1.03 7.73
CA ILE A 102 5.72 -0.32 8.19
C ILE A 102 5.74 -1.31 7.01
N TRP A 103 4.77 -1.26 6.11
CA TRP A 103 4.74 -2.16 4.94
C TRP A 103 5.95 -1.94 4.02
N SER A 104 6.35 -0.68 3.86
CA SER A 104 7.48 -0.29 3.02
C SER A 104 8.78 -0.97 3.44
N LEU A 105 8.95 -1.31 4.72
CA LEU A 105 10.12 -2.06 5.20
C LEU A 105 10.22 -3.43 4.52
N ASN A 106 9.11 -4.17 4.45
CA ASN A 106 9.08 -5.46 3.76
C ASN A 106 9.28 -5.29 2.25
N ILE A 107 8.60 -4.33 1.63
CA ILE A 107 8.71 -4.12 0.18
C ILE A 107 10.14 -3.74 -0.21
N LEU A 108 10.78 -2.85 0.55
CA LEU A 108 12.18 -2.44 0.34
C LEU A 108 13.16 -3.59 0.57
N PHE A 109 12.92 -4.43 1.59
CA PHE A 109 13.68 -5.66 1.79
C PHE A 109 13.55 -6.57 0.56
N MET A 110 12.33 -6.85 0.11
CA MET A 110 12.06 -7.78 -1.00
C MET A 110 12.63 -7.31 -2.33
N VAL A 111 12.49 -6.02 -2.67
CA VAL A 111 13.06 -5.46 -3.91
C VAL A 111 14.57 -5.31 -3.87
N GLY A 112 15.14 -5.17 -2.66
CA GLY A 112 16.56 -4.95 -2.40
C GLY A 112 17.26 -6.23 -1.95
N ALA A 113 17.47 -6.36 -0.64
CA ALA A 113 18.26 -7.43 -0.04
C ALA A 113 17.71 -8.84 -0.37
N GLY A 114 16.40 -9.05 -0.29
CA GLY A 114 15.76 -10.33 -0.63
C GLY A 114 16.04 -10.75 -2.08
N TRP A 115 15.94 -9.81 -3.03
CA TRP A 115 16.29 -10.07 -4.42
C TRP A 115 17.79 -10.39 -4.59
N GLN A 116 18.69 -9.66 -3.92
CA GLN A 116 20.12 -9.93 -3.99
C GLN A 116 20.49 -11.31 -3.42
N LEU A 117 19.90 -11.68 -2.27
CA LEU A 117 20.05 -13.00 -1.67
C LEU A 117 19.53 -14.10 -2.59
N ALA A 118 18.42 -13.86 -3.30
CA ALA A 118 17.87 -14.81 -4.26
C ALA A 118 18.79 -15.02 -5.48
N GLN A 119 19.39 -13.94 -6.00
CA GLN A 119 20.38 -14.07 -7.07
C GLN A 119 21.64 -14.80 -6.58
N ALA A 120 22.15 -14.46 -5.39
CA ALA A 120 23.28 -15.16 -4.79
C ALA A 120 22.99 -16.66 -4.66
N TYR A 121 21.84 -17.03 -4.08
CA TYR A 121 21.37 -18.41 -3.97
C TYR A 121 21.30 -19.12 -5.33
N HIS A 122 20.76 -18.46 -6.35
CA HIS A 122 20.64 -19.02 -7.69
C HIS A 122 22.00 -19.26 -8.35
N THR A 123 22.97 -18.37 -8.13
CA THR A 123 24.30 -18.44 -8.75
C THR A 123 25.30 -19.33 -8.00
N SER A 124 25.19 -19.43 -6.67
CA SER A 124 26.19 -20.14 -5.86
C SER A 124 25.87 -21.63 -5.76
N ASP A 125 24.61 -22.01 -5.54
CA ASP A 125 24.27 -23.36 -5.09
C ASP A 125 22.78 -23.71 -5.31
N ALA A 126 22.31 -23.66 -6.56
CA ALA A 126 20.93 -24.01 -6.88
C ALA A 126 20.58 -25.44 -6.36
N GLY A 127 19.77 -25.52 -5.31
CA GLY A 127 19.31 -26.77 -4.69
C GLY A 127 19.97 -27.16 -3.36
N LEU A 128 20.99 -26.44 -2.88
CA LEU A 128 21.51 -26.65 -1.51
C LEU A 128 20.75 -25.79 -0.52
N THR A 129 20.12 -26.41 0.47
CA THR A 129 19.29 -25.70 1.47
C THR A 129 20.11 -25.01 2.56
N GLY A 130 21.41 -25.31 2.70
CA GLY A 130 22.29 -24.80 3.75
C GLY A 130 23.26 -23.70 3.33
N THR A 131 22.84 -22.75 2.50
CA THR A 131 23.72 -21.67 2.01
C THR A 131 23.71 -20.46 2.95
N HIS A 132 24.76 -19.64 2.89
CA HIS A 132 24.79 -18.34 3.58
C HIS A 132 23.61 -17.45 3.18
N ALA A 133 23.20 -17.48 1.90
CA ALA A 133 22.05 -16.73 1.42
C ALA A 133 20.74 -17.17 2.10
N VAL A 134 20.51 -18.48 2.23
CA VAL A 134 19.33 -19.04 2.93
C VAL A 134 19.38 -18.66 4.41
N PHE A 135 20.53 -18.82 5.08
CA PHE A 135 20.67 -18.44 6.49
C PHE A 135 20.34 -16.96 6.75
N VAL A 136 20.91 -16.05 5.96
CA VAL A 136 20.66 -14.61 6.12
C VAL A 136 19.20 -14.28 5.80
N TYR A 137 18.63 -14.90 4.78
CA TYR A 137 17.22 -14.71 4.43
C TYR A 137 16.30 -15.17 5.57
N ASP A 138 16.53 -16.36 6.14
CA ASP A 138 15.72 -16.89 7.24
C ASP A 138 15.86 -16.08 8.53
N MET A 139 16.98 -15.39 8.74
CA MET A 139 17.15 -14.45 9.87
C MET A 139 16.42 -13.13 9.67
N LEU A 140 16.34 -12.61 8.43
CA LEU A 140 15.82 -11.26 8.17
C LEU A 140 14.35 -11.24 7.73
N HIS A 141 13.95 -12.19 6.88
CA HIS A 141 12.63 -12.22 6.28
C HIS A 141 11.47 -12.28 7.30
N PRO A 142 11.55 -13.03 8.42
CA PRO A 142 10.48 -13.05 9.41
C PRO A 142 10.10 -11.67 9.95
N MET A 143 11.07 -10.76 10.10
CA MET A 143 10.81 -9.39 10.52
C MET A 143 10.04 -8.61 9.45
N GLY A 144 10.42 -8.75 8.18
CA GLY A 144 9.69 -8.16 7.04
C GLY A 144 8.25 -8.67 6.97
N LEU A 145 8.05 -9.99 7.13
CA LEU A 145 6.73 -10.60 7.13
C LEU A 145 5.87 -10.14 8.32
N ALA A 146 6.47 -9.97 9.50
CA ALA A 146 5.77 -9.41 10.66
C ALA A 146 5.33 -7.96 10.41
N ALA A 147 6.20 -7.14 9.78
CA ALA A 147 5.87 -5.78 9.38
C ALA A 147 4.69 -5.75 8.38
N GLU A 148 4.72 -6.60 7.35
CA GLU A 148 3.62 -6.73 6.38
C GLU A 148 2.29 -7.11 7.05
N ARG A 149 2.29 -8.09 7.95
CA ARG A 149 1.08 -8.53 8.67
C ARG A 149 0.50 -7.42 9.54
N MET A 150 1.36 -6.69 10.25
CA MET A 150 0.94 -5.53 11.03
C MET A 150 0.35 -4.44 10.13
N ALA A 151 1.02 -4.13 9.01
CA ALA A 151 0.57 -3.11 8.08
C ALA A 151 -0.77 -3.46 7.43
N THR A 152 -0.95 -4.69 6.96
CA THR A 152 -2.20 -5.16 6.35
C THR A 152 -3.37 -5.17 7.34
N PHE A 153 -3.13 -5.55 8.59
CA PHE A 153 -4.12 -5.38 9.67
C PHE A 153 -4.51 -3.90 9.85
N MET A 154 -3.52 -3.01 9.94
CA MET A 154 -3.76 -1.57 10.11
C MET A 154 -4.47 -0.96 8.90
N LEU A 155 -4.22 -1.45 7.68
CA LEU A 155 -4.94 -1.03 6.48
C LEU A 155 -6.42 -1.41 6.53
N GLY A 156 -6.79 -2.55 7.12
CA GLY A 156 -8.18 -2.89 7.39
C GLY A 156 -8.86 -1.88 8.32
N LEU A 157 -8.15 -1.38 9.33
CA LEU A 157 -8.66 -0.31 10.19
C LEU A 157 -8.74 1.04 9.47
N VAL A 158 -7.80 1.34 8.56
CA VAL A 158 -7.84 2.53 7.69
C VAL A 158 -9.08 2.51 6.79
N ALA A 159 -9.34 1.39 6.14
CA ALA A 159 -10.55 1.14 5.34
C ALA A 159 -11.81 1.37 6.17
N TYR A 160 -11.90 0.76 7.36
CA TYR A 160 -13.00 0.97 8.30
C TYR A 160 -13.20 2.45 8.66
N MET A 161 -12.13 3.17 8.98
CA MET A 161 -12.21 4.59 9.32
C MET A 161 -12.64 5.47 8.14
N PHE A 162 -12.20 5.15 6.91
CA PHE A 162 -12.71 5.83 5.71
C PHE A 162 -14.18 5.51 5.45
N GLY A 163 -14.62 4.26 5.63
CA GLY A 163 -16.04 3.89 5.57
C GLY A 163 -16.88 4.67 6.58
N TRP A 164 -16.40 4.81 7.81
CA TRP A 164 -17.03 5.64 8.84
C TRP A 164 -17.09 7.11 8.42
N ALA A 165 -15.97 7.67 7.92
CA ALA A 165 -15.93 9.05 7.43
C ALA A 165 -16.94 9.30 6.31
N ILE A 166 -17.02 8.39 5.33
CA ILE A 166 -17.96 8.47 4.20
C ILE A 166 -19.41 8.40 4.70
N ARG A 167 -19.73 7.42 5.57
CA ARG A 167 -21.08 7.21 6.10
C ARG A 167 -21.61 8.43 6.84
N ASN A 168 -20.78 9.06 7.67
CA ASN A 168 -21.17 10.16 8.54
C ASN A 168 -20.93 11.55 7.95
N GLY A 169 -20.03 11.67 6.99
CA GLY A 169 -19.67 12.96 6.41
C GLY A 169 -20.69 13.53 5.44
N GLY A 170 -21.59 12.71 4.88
CA GLY A 170 -22.68 13.19 4.02
C GLY A 170 -22.25 13.79 2.67
N VAL A 171 -20.95 13.74 2.35
CA VAL A 171 -20.39 14.27 1.08
C VAL A 171 -20.68 13.32 -0.07
N TRP A 172 -20.61 12.01 0.19
CA TRP A 172 -20.72 10.95 -0.81
C TRP A 172 -21.92 10.04 -0.50
N PRO A 173 -22.45 9.30 -1.49
CA PRO A 173 -23.48 8.30 -1.25
C PRO A 173 -23.08 7.30 -0.17
N LYS A 174 -23.97 7.08 0.81
CA LYS A 174 -23.68 6.24 1.99
C LYS A 174 -23.33 4.78 1.66
N TRP A 175 -23.75 4.27 0.50
CA TRP A 175 -23.43 2.92 0.08
C TRP A 175 -21.94 2.74 -0.23
N LEU A 176 -21.23 3.81 -0.62
CA LEU A 176 -19.78 3.77 -0.84
C LEU A 176 -19.00 3.48 0.45
N ALA A 177 -19.59 3.72 1.63
CA ALA A 177 -18.98 3.35 2.90
C ALA A 177 -18.74 1.83 3.04
N TRP A 178 -19.49 1.01 2.31
CA TRP A 178 -19.33 -0.45 2.30
C TRP A 178 -18.30 -0.95 1.28
N MET A 179 -17.81 -0.08 0.40
CA MET A 179 -16.74 -0.39 -0.56
C MET A 179 -15.36 0.05 -0.07
N ALA A 180 -15.31 0.83 1.01
CA ALA A 180 -14.08 1.27 1.65
C ALA A 180 -13.46 0.14 2.45
#